data_AF-A0A2E0FM61-F1
#
_entry.id   AF-A0A2E0FM61-F1
#
_cell.length_a   1.000
_cell.length_b   1.000
_cell.length_c   1.000
_cell.angle_alpha   90.00
_cell.angle_beta   90.00
_cell.angle_gamma   90.00
#
_symmetry.space_group_name_H-M   'P 1'
#
loop_
_entity.id
_entity.type
_entity.pdbx_description
1 polymer ?
#
loop_
_entity_poly.entity_id
_entity_poly.type
_entity_poly.pdbx_seq_one_letter_code
_entity_poly.pdbx_strand_id
1 'polypeptide(L)'
;MRLKSALIVVLGLLTTLTHGQFSSFSTDSTEFFEQSKDWLATVDRGDAKRFMEEFETQWYGGKFSSNQRMIVYKTANLILKQKLKPYPDYKAYLTSLSNFFRKEQPDGAFEDWHQTIDQLAARNKQKFSDFLKMSSNLFNENIIFQSSSTVWQASAPKFKFKFKDKTPLVVFEKIDLKCMSKGDSGVIYQTAGTFDPLKNIWLGKGGKVTWKRAGLDPKETYAELKNYKIGLKSAGYNADSVLFYNSYFEEPILGVLAEKVLSNRGPDKVVFPRFESYDKRLIIKNIFQDIDYDGGFTMEGGRLIGKGTFEELAKITIKYEGKPFITAESIIYVINATSIASEKAELQIKLGEDSIYHPGIELKYVHEGLEKRKLTLIRGGQGTGQSPYFNSFHKIDMEFEALSWRIGDDNMNFGTLMGSTENKAFFESQNYFSQYRYDRLTGMGVNPLVRIKAFVKKNGSRNFKAIDLATYLGKTMSQLKPLLYSLNNMGLLVYNSAKGTISVKSRMYRWIGARSGRMDFDVIQFVSEPESGVKYNGSLSLLNYDLALEGVKNITLSRAQGTKVFPDEGKIILKKNRSFTFKGVILAGRTEVYGDEFSFDYDKFRLNLIETNWIRFFVKRKEKHTSG
;
A
#
# COMPACT_ATOMS: atom_id res chain seq x y z
N MET A 1 22.87 -107.12 1.97
CA MET A 1 23.61 -107.44 3.21
C MET A 1 23.94 -106.13 3.90
N ARG A 2 23.41 -105.87 5.12
CA ARG A 2 23.74 -104.76 6.05
C ARG A 2 23.39 -103.33 5.55
N LEU A 3 22.95 -102.35 6.34
CA LEU A 3 22.64 -102.23 7.76
C LEU A 3 21.66 -101.04 7.95
N LYS A 4 20.95 -101.06 9.08
CA LYS A 4 20.00 -100.07 9.61
C LYS A 4 20.59 -98.66 9.77
N SER A 5 19.73 -97.64 9.76
CA SER A 5 19.82 -96.47 10.65
C SER A 5 18.45 -95.82 10.79
N ALA A 6 17.89 -95.88 12.00
CA ALA A 6 16.68 -95.19 12.41
C ALA A 6 17.04 -93.74 12.80
N LEU A 7 16.16 -92.78 12.47
CA LEU A 7 16.16 -91.47 13.11
C LEU A 7 14.72 -91.12 13.49
N ILE A 8 14.48 -91.10 14.79
CA ILE A 8 13.27 -90.57 15.43
C ILE A 8 13.45 -89.05 15.52
N VAL A 9 12.50 -88.28 14.97
CA VAL A 9 12.36 -86.85 15.26
C VAL A 9 10.99 -86.64 15.88
N VAL A 10 11.02 -86.25 17.15
CA VAL A 10 9.89 -85.81 17.96
C VAL A 10 9.44 -84.44 17.44
N LEU A 11 8.21 -84.35 16.93
CA LEU A 11 7.57 -83.08 16.57
C LEU A 11 6.66 -82.65 17.72
N GLY A 12 7.14 -81.70 18.53
CA GLY A 12 6.35 -81.03 19.55
C GLY A 12 5.30 -80.12 18.92
N LEU A 13 4.04 -80.26 19.35
CA LEU A 13 2.97 -79.29 19.09
C LEU A 13 3.35 -77.94 19.73
N LEU A 14 3.73 -76.97 18.91
CA LEU A 14 3.53 -75.55 19.23
C LEU A 14 2.17 -75.13 18.66
N THR A 15 1.16 -75.05 19.52
CA THR A 15 -0.07 -74.32 19.22
C THR A 15 0.23 -72.82 19.27
N THR A 16 0.61 -72.25 18.14
CA THR A 16 0.53 -70.81 17.95
C THR A 16 -0.95 -70.43 17.89
N LEU A 17 -1.44 -69.76 18.94
CA LEU A 17 -2.70 -69.03 18.91
C LEU A 17 -2.57 -67.91 17.88
N THR A 18 -2.81 -68.25 16.62
CA THR A 18 -3.06 -67.29 15.57
C THR A 18 -4.36 -66.59 15.92
N HIS A 19 -4.31 -65.33 16.34
CA HIS A 19 -5.50 -64.49 16.38
C HIS A 19 -5.95 -64.32 14.93
N GLY A 20 -6.88 -65.17 14.51
CA GLY A 20 -7.45 -65.13 13.18
C GLY A 20 -8.03 -63.74 12.94
N GLN A 21 -7.58 -63.11 11.86
CA GLN A 21 -8.19 -61.89 11.36
C GLN A 21 -9.65 -62.24 11.01
N PHE A 22 -10.59 -61.83 11.87
CA PHE A 22 -12.00 -62.17 11.68
C PHE A 22 -12.50 -61.61 10.35
N SER A 23 -13.27 -62.43 9.61
CA SER A 23 -13.74 -62.10 8.26
C SER A 23 -14.84 -61.03 8.26
N SER A 24 -15.54 -60.87 9.38
CA SER A 24 -16.58 -59.88 9.60
C SER A 24 -16.76 -59.60 11.09
N PHE A 25 -17.09 -58.36 11.44
CA PHE A 25 -17.56 -57.99 12.77
C PHE A 25 -18.89 -58.67 13.11
N SER A 26 -19.01 -59.16 14.34
CA SER A 26 -20.23 -59.75 14.89
C SER A 26 -21.36 -58.72 14.98
N THR A 27 -22.59 -59.24 14.95
CA THR A 27 -23.80 -58.44 15.25
C THR A 27 -24.23 -58.58 16.71
N ASP A 28 -23.56 -59.44 17.49
CA ASP A 28 -23.66 -59.43 18.94
C ASP A 28 -22.91 -58.22 19.52
N SER A 29 -23.55 -57.51 20.45
CA SER A 29 -23.03 -56.24 20.94
C SER A 29 -21.77 -56.37 21.80
N THR A 30 -21.64 -57.47 22.54
CA THR A 30 -20.51 -57.72 23.44
C THR A 30 -19.32 -58.21 22.62
N GLU A 31 -19.57 -59.15 21.72
CA GLU A 31 -18.55 -59.68 20.82
C GLU A 31 -18.02 -58.59 19.86
N PHE A 32 -18.89 -57.73 19.32
CA PHE A 32 -18.48 -56.59 18.49
C PHE A 32 -17.51 -55.64 19.21
N PHE A 33 -17.78 -55.38 20.49
CA PHE A 33 -16.97 -54.46 21.29
C PHE A 33 -15.56 -55.04 21.52
N GLU A 34 -15.45 -56.31 21.92
CA GLU A 34 -14.15 -56.96 22.09
C GLU A 34 -13.41 -57.10 20.76
N GLN A 35 -14.09 -57.47 19.66
CA GLN A 35 -13.48 -57.51 18.32
C GLN A 35 -12.94 -56.14 17.88
N SER A 36 -13.64 -55.06 18.20
CA SER A 36 -13.20 -53.69 17.89
C SER A 36 -11.94 -53.31 18.66
N LYS A 37 -11.91 -53.67 19.95
CA LYS A 37 -10.77 -53.45 20.85
C LYS A 37 -9.55 -54.24 20.42
N ASP A 38 -9.71 -55.53 20.13
CA ASP A 38 -8.64 -56.41 19.66
C ASP A 38 -8.09 -55.93 18.32
N TRP A 39 -8.95 -55.50 17.40
CA TRP A 39 -8.51 -55.02 16.10
C TRP A 39 -7.69 -53.73 16.20
N LEU A 40 -8.09 -52.77 17.04
CA LEU A 40 -7.27 -51.58 17.32
C LEU A 40 -5.96 -51.96 18.04
N ALA A 41 -6.01 -52.89 18.98
CA ALA A 41 -4.85 -53.34 19.75
C ALA A 41 -3.76 -54.02 18.89
N THR A 42 -4.09 -54.44 17.65
CA THR A 42 -3.08 -54.94 16.69
C THR A 42 -2.06 -53.89 16.26
N VAL A 43 -2.38 -52.59 16.39
CA VAL A 43 -1.51 -51.49 15.99
C VAL A 43 -0.92 -50.76 17.21
N ASP A 44 -1.78 -50.41 18.18
CA ASP A 44 -1.36 -49.76 19.43
C ASP A 44 -2.22 -50.26 20.59
N ARG A 45 -1.67 -51.17 21.40
CA ARG A 45 -2.37 -51.78 22.55
C ARG A 45 -2.70 -50.77 23.64
N GLY A 46 -1.79 -49.83 23.92
CA GLY A 46 -1.94 -48.90 25.03
C GLY A 46 -3.03 -47.88 24.74
N ASP A 47 -3.00 -47.30 23.54
CA ASP A 47 -4.02 -46.35 23.11
C ASP A 47 -5.37 -47.03 22.86
N ALA A 48 -5.39 -48.24 22.28
CA ALA A 48 -6.64 -48.99 22.08
C ALA A 48 -7.34 -49.29 23.41
N LYS A 49 -6.61 -49.74 24.43
CA LYS A 49 -7.18 -50.00 25.76
C LYS A 49 -7.85 -48.76 26.33
N ARG A 50 -7.11 -47.63 26.39
CA ARG A 50 -7.62 -46.36 26.91
C ARG A 50 -8.84 -45.85 26.12
N PHE A 51 -8.76 -45.86 24.79
CA PHE A 51 -9.85 -45.37 23.95
C PHE A 51 -11.11 -46.24 24.09
N MET A 52 -10.96 -47.57 24.13
CA MET A 52 -12.10 -48.47 24.24
C MET A 52 -12.75 -48.45 25.62
N GLU A 53 -11.97 -48.27 26.70
CA GLU A 53 -12.52 -48.02 28.05
C GLU A 53 -13.41 -46.76 28.06
N GLU A 54 -12.99 -45.67 27.40
CA GLU A 54 -13.84 -44.49 27.25
C GLU A 54 -15.07 -44.75 26.38
N PHE A 55 -14.92 -45.50 25.29
CA PHE A 55 -16.00 -45.83 24.37
C PHE A 55 -17.05 -46.75 25.00
N GLU A 56 -16.64 -47.66 25.90
CA GLU A 56 -17.49 -48.60 26.62
C GLU A 56 -18.68 -47.90 27.30
N THR A 57 -18.39 -46.79 27.98
CA THR A 57 -19.40 -45.98 28.67
C THR A 57 -20.49 -45.46 27.72
N GLN A 58 -20.12 -45.09 26.49
CA GLN A 58 -21.08 -44.63 25.47
C GLN A 58 -21.82 -45.80 24.84
N TRP A 59 -21.09 -46.90 24.58
CA TRP A 59 -21.60 -48.07 23.90
C TRP A 59 -22.65 -48.81 24.73
N TYR A 60 -22.42 -49.00 26.03
CA TYR A 60 -23.38 -49.68 26.92
C TYR A 60 -24.27 -48.74 27.73
N GLY A 61 -23.95 -47.44 27.83
CA GLY A 61 -24.71 -46.46 28.60
C GLY A 61 -26.05 -46.00 27.99
N GLY A 62 -26.68 -46.81 27.13
CA GLY A 62 -28.01 -46.54 26.56
C GLY A 62 -28.08 -45.43 25.51
N LYS A 63 -26.94 -44.93 25.01
CA LYS A 63 -26.91 -43.86 23.98
C LYS A 63 -27.29 -44.33 22.58
N PHE A 64 -27.10 -45.62 22.28
CA PHE A 64 -27.40 -46.22 20.98
C PHE A 64 -28.67 -47.06 21.02
N SER A 65 -29.62 -46.77 20.13
CA SER A 65 -30.76 -47.66 19.87
C SER A 65 -30.33 -48.95 19.16
N SER A 66 -31.15 -50.00 19.23
CA SER A 66 -30.88 -51.26 18.54
C SER A 66 -30.68 -51.09 17.03
N ASN A 67 -31.44 -50.18 16.40
CA ASN A 67 -31.28 -49.87 14.98
C ASN A 67 -29.94 -49.18 14.68
N GLN A 68 -29.54 -48.23 15.53
CA GLN A 68 -28.24 -47.55 15.37
C GLN A 68 -27.07 -48.52 15.55
N ARG A 69 -27.15 -49.48 16.48
CA ARG A 69 -26.13 -50.54 16.62
C ARG A 69 -26.01 -51.38 15.35
N MET A 70 -27.12 -51.77 14.73
CA MET A 70 -27.10 -52.51 13.47
C MET A 70 -26.43 -51.72 12.33
N ILE A 71 -26.67 -50.40 12.26
CA ILE A 71 -25.98 -49.52 11.33
C ILE A 71 -24.47 -49.49 11.64
N VAL A 72 -24.09 -49.42 12.91
CA VAL A 72 -22.67 -49.44 13.31
C VAL A 72 -21.97 -50.72 12.86
N TYR A 73 -22.58 -51.89 13.08
CA TYR A 73 -22.04 -53.18 12.65
C TYR A 73 -21.86 -53.25 11.14
N LYS A 74 -22.87 -52.78 10.39
CA LYS A 74 -22.82 -52.72 8.92
C LYS A 74 -21.65 -51.85 8.46
N THR A 75 -21.47 -50.67 9.04
CA THR A 75 -20.39 -49.75 8.66
C THR A 75 -19.01 -50.28 9.05
N ALA A 76 -18.86 -50.89 10.21
CA ALA A 76 -17.61 -51.54 10.61
C ALA A 76 -17.21 -52.65 9.61
N ASN A 77 -18.18 -53.45 9.16
CA ASN A 77 -17.97 -54.45 8.13
C ASN A 77 -17.63 -53.85 6.75
N LEU A 78 -18.20 -52.68 6.41
CA LEU A 78 -17.81 -51.95 5.19
C LEU A 78 -16.35 -51.45 5.25
N ILE A 79 -15.90 -50.98 6.41
CA ILE A 79 -14.51 -50.56 6.64
C ILE A 79 -13.55 -51.73 6.42
N LEU A 80 -13.86 -52.92 6.96
CA LEU A 80 -13.10 -54.15 6.72
C LEU A 80 -13.09 -54.54 5.23
N LYS A 81 -14.27 -54.58 4.60
CA LYS A 81 -14.43 -54.95 3.19
C LYS A 81 -13.61 -54.05 2.25
N GLN A 82 -13.54 -52.75 2.56
CA GLN A 82 -12.75 -51.78 1.82
C GLN A 82 -11.25 -51.80 2.19
N LYS A 83 -10.83 -52.71 3.07
CA LYS A 83 -9.44 -52.87 3.54
C LYS A 83 -8.88 -51.57 4.12
N LEU A 84 -9.71 -50.81 4.84
CA LEU A 84 -9.25 -49.66 5.62
C LEU A 84 -8.53 -50.15 6.89
N LYS A 85 -7.65 -49.31 7.43
CA LYS A 85 -6.75 -49.72 8.53
C LYS A 85 -7.39 -49.47 9.91
N PRO A 86 -6.98 -50.20 10.96
CA PRO A 86 -7.38 -49.89 12.33
C PRO A 86 -7.05 -48.42 12.70
N TYR A 87 -5.85 -47.96 12.32
CA TYR A 87 -5.41 -46.57 12.42
C TYR A 87 -5.03 -46.00 11.04
N PRO A 88 -5.44 -44.76 10.70
CA PRO A 88 -6.33 -43.89 11.46
C PRO A 88 -7.83 -44.21 11.24
N ASP A 89 -8.18 -45.05 10.26
CA ASP A 89 -9.53 -45.04 9.67
C ASP A 89 -10.62 -45.55 10.61
N TYR A 90 -10.48 -46.77 11.17
CA TYR A 90 -11.49 -47.33 12.06
C TYR A 90 -11.58 -46.55 13.37
N LYS A 91 -10.43 -46.15 13.94
CA LYS A 91 -10.41 -45.28 15.11
C LYS A 91 -11.14 -43.96 14.85
N ALA A 92 -10.94 -43.32 13.70
CA ALA A 92 -11.64 -42.09 13.33
C ALA A 92 -13.16 -42.29 13.26
N TYR A 93 -13.62 -43.44 12.76
CA TYR A 93 -15.04 -43.80 12.76
C TYR A 93 -15.60 -43.95 14.19
N LEU A 94 -14.95 -44.74 15.06
CA LEU A 94 -15.40 -44.90 16.45
C LEU A 94 -15.33 -43.58 17.24
N THR A 95 -14.30 -42.78 16.98
CA THR A 95 -14.15 -41.44 17.58
C THR A 95 -15.30 -40.51 17.16
N SER A 96 -15.73 -40.59 15.89
CA SER A 96 -16.89 -39.86 15.39
C SER A 96 -18.16 -40.29 16.12
N LEU A 97 -18.39 -41.60 16.30
CA LEU A 97 -19.52 -42.14 17.05
C LEU A 97 -19.54 -41.64 18.51
N SER A 98 -18.40 -41.74 19.21
CA SER A 98 -18.29 -41.29 20.60
C SER A 98 -18.64 -39.80 20.75
N ASN A 99 -18.16 -38.96 19.84
CA ASN A 99 -18.39 -37.52 19.89
C ASN A 99 -19.76 -37.08 19.36
N PHE A 100 -20.40 -37.88 18.49
CA PHE A 100 -21.75 -37.61 17.98
C PHE A 100 -22.75 -37.45 19.12
N PHE A 101 -22.77 -38.40 20.07
CA PHE A 101 -23.72 -38.36 21.20
C PHE A 101 -23.32 -37.36 22.27
N ARG A 102 -22.03 -37.10 22.48
CA ARG A 102 -21.55 -36.06 23.40
C ARG A 102 -21.99 -34.65 22.98
N LYS A 103 -22.21 -34.42 21.68
CA LYS A 103 -22.54 -33.10 21.11
C LYS A 103 -24.02 -32.88 20.83
N GLU A 104 -24.90 -33.80 21.22
CA GLU A 104 -26.36 -33.68 21.07
C GLU A 104 -26.76 -33.24 19.65
N GLN A 105 -26.26 -33.98 18.65
CA GLN A 105 -26.58 -33.72 17.25
C GLN A 105 -28.09 -33.86 16.98
N PRO A 106 -28.64 -33.14 15.97
CA PRO A 106 -30.06 -33.21 15.64
C PRO A 106 -30.54 -34.62 15.28
N ASP A 107 -31.81 -34.91 15.54
CA ASP A 107 -32.46 -36.14 15.10
C ASP A 107 -32.31 -36.34 13.58
N GLY A 108 -32.04 -37.58 13.17
CA GLY A 108 -31.77 -37.94 11.77
C GLY A 108 -30.33 -37.70 11.30
N ALA A 109 -29.51 -36.93 12.02
CA ALA A 109 -28.13 -36.65 11.61
C ALA A 109 -27.24 -37.91 11.63
N PHE A 110 -27.59 -38.91 12.46
CA PHE A 110 -26.89 -40.18 12.52
C PHE A 110 -27.10 -40.98 11.23
N GLU A 111 -28.36 -41.08 10.79
CA GLU A 111 -28.76 -41.77 9.58
C GLU A 111 -28.21 -41.07 8.33
N ASP A 112 -28.28 -39.74 8.25
CA ASP A 112 -27.75 -38.95 7.14
C ASP A 112 -26.22 -39.13 6.99
N TRP A 113 -25.50 -39.18 8.11
CA TRP A 113 -24.05 -39.41 8.13
C TRP A 113 -23.70 -40.82 7.65
N HIS A 114 -24.41 -41.85 8.13
CA HIS A 114 -24.17 -43.24 7.70
C HIS A 114 -24.61 -43.50 6.26
N GLN A 115 -25.69 -42.88 5.79
CA GLN A 115 -26.09 -42.95 4.38
C GLN A 115 -25.00 -42.33 3.48
N THR A 116 -24.37 -41.25 3.93
CA THR A 116 -23.22 -40.65 3.26
C THR A 116 -22.01 -41.60 3.22
N ILE A 117 -21.74 -42.30 4.33
CA ILE A 117 -20.70 -43.34 4.40
C ILE A 117 -20.97 -44.46 3.39
N ASP A 118 -22.18 -45.01 3.35
CA ASP A 118 -22.56 -46.09 2.43
C ASP A 118 -22.30 -45.71 0.96
N GLN A 119 -22.68 -44.48 0.59
CA GLN A 119 -22.48 -43.96 -0.77
C GLN A 119 -21.00 -43.76 -1.14
N LEU A 120 -20.15 -43.37 -0.17
CA LEU A 120 -18.72 -43.15 -0.40
C LEU A 120 -17.94 -44.47 -0.44
N ALA A 121 -18.23 -45.38 0.49
CA ALA A 121 -17.59 -46.68 0.60
C ALA A 121 -17.75 -47.50 -0.69
N ALA A 122 -18.88 -47.39 -1.38
CA ALA A 122 -19.14 -48.08 -2.64
C ALA A 122 -18.33 -47.54 -3.84
N ARG A 123 -17.72 -46.35 -3.73
CA ARG A 123 -17.15 -45.63 -4.88
C ARG A 123 -15.64 -45.53 -4.87
N ASN A 124 -15.05 -45.07 -3.76
CA ASN A 124 -13.63 -44.79 -3.72
C ASN A 124 -13.07 -44.91 -2.30
N LYS A 125 -12.14 -45.87 -2.12
CA LYS A 125 -11.49 -46.16 -0.84
C LYS A 125 -10.82 -44.94 -0.19
N GLN A 126 -10.09 -44.14 -0.96
CA GLN A 126 -9.36 -42.99 -0.43
C GLN A 126 -10.33 -41.90 0.05
N LYS A 127 -11.34 -41.56 -0.76
CA LYS A 127 -12.37 -40.58 -0.38
C LYS A 127 -13.16 -41.04 0.86
N PHE A 128 -13.39 -42.33 1.00
CA PHE A 128 -14.04 -42.89 2.19
C PHE A 128 -13.15 -42.73 3.44
N SER A 129 -11.88 -43.11 3.35
CA SER A 129 -10.88 -42.88 4.43
C SER A 129 -10.80 -41.41 4.83
N ASP A 130 -10.69 -40.50 3.85
CA ASP A 130 -10.59 -39.06 4.10
C ASP A 130 -11.86 -38.51 4.77
N PHE A 131 -13.03 -38.99 4.36
CA PHE A 131 -14.31 -38.61 4.96
C PHE A 131 -14.43 -39.08 6.43
N LEU A 132 -13.96 -40.27 6.77
CA LEU A 132 -13.96 -40.75 8.17
C LEU A 132 -13.04 -39.88 9.05
N LYS A 133 -11.84 -39.54 8.57
CA LYS A 133 -10.89 -38.67 9.31
C LYS A 133 -11.44 -37.25 9.48
N MET A 134 -12.02 -36.70 8.41
CA MET A 134 -12.70 -35.40 8.46
C MET A 134 -13.86 -35.42 9.45
N SER A 135 -14.70 -36.47 9.43
CA SER A 135 -15.81 -36.63 10.38
C SER A 135 -15.30 -36.65 11.82
N SER A 136 -14.21 -37.37 12.10
CA SER A 136 -13.60 -37.41 13.43
C SER A 136 -13.19 -36.03 13.90
N ASN A 137 -12.51 -35.24 13.05
CA ASN A 137 -12.07 -33.88 13.40
C ASN A 137 -13.26 -32.93 13.59
N LEU A 138 -14.28 -33.07 12.75
CA LEU A 138 -15.49 -32.25 12.82
C LEU A 138 -16.29 -32.56 14.10
N PHE A 139 -16.55 -33.83 14.39
CA PHE A 139 -17.27 -34.23 15.59
C PHE A 139 -16.47 -33.98 16.87
N ASN A 140 -15.14 -34.09 16.86
CA ASN A 140 -14.34 -33.83 18.06
C ASN A 140 -14.18 -32.33 18.32
N GLU A 141 -13.59 -31.60 17.36
CA GLU A 141 -13.09 -30.23 17.57
C GLU A 141 -13.81 -29.18 16.71
N ASN A 142 -14.88 -29.56 16.01
CA ASN A 142 -15.55 -28.70 15.01
C ASN A 142 -14.59 -28.24 13.89
N ILE A 143 -13.52 -28.99 13.66
CA ILE A 143 -12.54 -28.70 12.61
C ILE A 143 -13.12 -29.20 11.28
N ILE A 144 -13.38 -28.26 10.37
CA ILE A 144 -13.82 -28.59 9.02
C ILE A 144 -12.64 -28.97 8.11
N PHE A 145 -11.46 -28.40 8.36
CA PHE A 145 -10.25 -28.69 7.60
C PHE A 145 -8.99 -28.46 8.43
N GLN A 146 -8.01 -29.33 8.27
CA GLN A 146 -6.71 -29.21 8.93
C GLN A 146 -5.59 -29.70 8.01
N SER A 147 -4.51 -28.92 7.99
CA SER A 147 -3.22 -29.27 7.38
C SER A 147 -2.09 -28.90 8.34
N SER A 148 -0.84 -29.12 7.93
CA SER A 148 0.34 -28.69 8.69
C SER A 148 0.46 -27.17 8.82
N SER A 149 -0.24 -26.39 7.99
CA SER A 149 -0.09 -24.94 7.93
C SER A 149 -1.35 -24.15 8.27
N THR A 150 -2.53 -24.76 8.17
CA THR A 150 -3.82 -24.06 8.29
C THR A 150 -4.87 -24.96 8.95
N VAL A 151 -5.65 -24.38 9.84
CA VAL A 151 -6.84 -25.02 10.44
C VAL A 151 -8.04 -24.13 10.21
N TRP A 152 -9.14 -24.72 9.74
CA TRP A 152 -10.45 -24.08 9.66
C TRP A 152 -11.40 -24.77 10.63
N GLN A 153 -12.05 -23.98 11.49
CA GLN A 153 -12.87 -24.46 12.60
C GLN A 153 -14.18 -23.69 12.68
N ALA A 154 -15.28 -24.40 12.91
CA ALA A 154 -16.60 -23.84 13.17
C ALA A 154 -16.82 -23.66 14.68
N SER A 155 -17.53 -22.60 15.09
CA SER A 155 -17.85 -22.39 16.52
C SER A 155 -18.96 -23.29 17.05
N ALA A 156 -19.95 -23.67 16.22
CA ALA A 156 -21.09 -24.45 16.67
C ALA A 156 -20.90 -25.95 16.40
N PRO A 157 -21.38 -26.82 17.31
CA PRO A 157 -21.32 -28.26 17.14
C PRO A 157 -22.40 -28.80 16.18
N LYS A 158 -23.47 -28.05 15.89
CA LYS A 158 -24.62 -28.55 15.13
C LYS A 158 -24.45 -28.35 13.63
N PHE A 159 -24.57 -29.43 12.86
CA PHE A 159 -24.52 -29.43 11.39
C PHE A 159 -25.33 -30.59 10.82
N LYS A 160 -25.64 -30.53 9.52
CA LYS A 160 -26.42 -31.56 8.81
C LYS A 160 -25.60 -32.14 7.67
N PHE A 161 -25.52 -33.46 7.57
CA PHE A 161 -24.96 -34.12 6.40
C PHE A 161 -25.99 -34.18 5.28
N LYS A 162 -25.54 -33.97 4.05
CA LYS A 162 -26.32 -34.19 2.84
C LYS A 162 -25.46 -34.88 1.80
N PHE A 163 -26.06 -35.70 0.97
CA PHE A 163 -25.39 -36.28 -0.19
C PHE A 163 -26.06 -35.77 -1.46
N LYS A 164 -25.36 -34.94 -2.24
CA LYS A 164 -25.88 -34.35 -3.49
C LYS A 164 -24.83 -34.45 -4.58
N ASP A 165 -25.24 -34.77 -5.81
CA ASP A 165 -24.36 -34.82 -6.98
C ASP A 165 -23.10 -35.67 -6.76
N LYS A 166 -23.28 -36.85 -6.14
CA LYS A 166 -22.21 -37.80 -5.80
C LYS A 166 -21.16 -37.26 -4.81
N THR A 167 -21.50 -36.23 -4.05
CA THR A 167 -20.60 -35.54 -3.13
C THR A 167 -21.24 -35.38 -1.74
N PRO A 168 -20.53 -35.71 -0.65
CA PRO A 168 -20.95 -35.40 0.71
C PRO A 168 -20.89 -33.88 0.93
N LEU A 169 -21.84 -33.34 1.65
CA LEU A 169 -21.93 -31.93 2.00
C LEU A 169 -22.25 -31.81 3.48
N VAL A 170 -21.62 -30.87 4.17
CA VAL A 170 -21.91 -30.54 5.57
C VAL A 170 -22.49 -29.13 5.61
N VAL A 171 -23.74 -29.01 6.04
CA VAL A 171 -24.49 -27.75 6.08
C VAL A 171 -24.47 -27.18 7.49
N PHE A 172 -24.05 -25.92 7.60
CA PHE A 172 -24.01 -25.13 8.83
C PHE A 172 -24.97 -23.95 8.70
N GLU A 173 -25.75 -23.70 9.75
CA GLU A 173 -26.74 -22.62 9.77
C GLU A 173 -26.14 -21.28 10.15
N LYS A 174 -25.83 -21.01 11.42
CA LYS A 174 -25.20 -19.75 11.84
C LYS A 174 -24.04 -20.04 12.77
N ILE A 175 -22.81 -19.84 12.28
CA ILE A 175 -21.55 -20.15 12.97
C ILE A 175 -20.55 -19.02 12.83
N ASP A 176 -19.53 -19.02 13.68
CA ASP A 176 -18.29 -18.31 13.39
C ASP A 176 -17.33 -19.30 12.72
N LEU A 177 -16.81 -18.92 11.56
CA LEU A 177 -15.82 -19.69 10.82
C LEU A 177 -14.44 -19.08 11.06
N LYS A 178 -13.60 -19.79 11.80
CA LYS A 178 -12.25 -19.35 12.19
C LYS A 178 -11.18 -20.06 11.36
N CYS A 179 -10.33 -19.27 10.73
CA CYS A 179 -9.08 -19.71 10.11
C CYS A 179 -7.91 -19.45 11.06
N MET A 180 -7.08 -20.45 11.32
CA MET A 180 -5.88 -20.33 12.16
C MET A 180 -4.64 -20.72 11.36
N SER A 181 -3.60 -19.89 11.41
CA SER A 181 -2.33 -20.17 10.74
C SER A 181 -1.22 -19.33 11.39
N LYS A 182 -0.02 -19.91 11.54
CA LYS A 182 1.20 -19.19 11.99
C LYS A 182 1.02 -18.34 13.26
N GLY A 183 0.24 -18.83 14.22
CA GLY A 183 0.00 -18.15 15.50
C GLY A 183 -1.00 -16.98 15.45
N ASP A 184 -1.68 -16.77 14.33
CA ASP A 184 -2.73 -15.77 14.17
C ASP A 184 -4.05 -16.42 13.70
N SER A 185 -5.13 -15.65 13.70
CA SER A 185 -6.43 -16.10 13.21
C SER A 185 -7.22 -15.03 12.46
N GLY A 186 -8.04 -15.48 11.51
CA GLY A 186 -9.08 -14.69 10.87
C GLY A 186 -10.44 -15.32 11.18
N VAL A 187 -11.48 -14.49 11.35
CA VAL A 187 -12.82 -14.98 11.69
C VAL A 187 -13.85 -14.35 10.76
N ILE A 188 -14.74 -15.18 10.22
CA ILE A 188 -16.00 -14.74 9.64
C ILE A 188 -17.07 -15.02 10.68
N TYR A 189 -17.58 -13.96 11.29
CA TYR A 189 -18.59 -14.06 12.33
C TYR A 189 -19.96 -14.32 11.73
N GLN A 190 -20.76 -15.17 12.38
CA GLN A 190 -22.18 -15.35 12.08
C GLN A 190 -22.49 -15.72 10.61
N THR A 191 -21.63 -16.50 9.96
CA THR A 191 -21.85 -17.00 8.60
C THR A 191 -22.68 -18.29 8.60
N ALA A 192 -23.42 -18.48 7.51
CA ALA A 192 -23.97 -19.77 7.10
C ALA A 192 -23.09 -20.38 6.01
N GLY A 193 -23.18 -21.68 5.78
CA GLY A 193 -22.53 -22.25 4.60
C GLY A 193 -22.58 -23.75 4.48
N THR A 194 -22.08 -24.21 3.34
CA THR A 194 -21.94 -25.63 3.01
C THR A 194 -20.48 -25.96 2.76
N PHE A 195 -19.98 -26.96 3.47
CA PHE A 195 -18.65 -27.50 3.31
C PHE A 195 -18.68 -28.75 2.41
N ASP A 196 -17.86 -28.75 1.35
CA ASP A 196 -17.54 -29.90 0.52
C ASP A 196 -16.19 -30.50 0.97
N PRO A 197 -16.19 -31.59 1.77
CA PRO A 197 -14.97 -32.19 2.31
C PRO A 197 -14.11 -32.89 1.25
N LEU A 198 -14.67 -33.27 0.10
CA LEU A 198 -13.88 -33.89 -0.96
C LEU A 198 -13.07 -32.85 -1.73
N LYS A 199 -13.62 -31.66 -1.90
CA LYS A 199 -12.92 -30.55 -2.60
C LYS A 199 -12.19 -29.62 -1.64
N ASN A 200 -12.44 -29.71 -0.34
CA ASN A 200 -11.97 -28.76 0.67
C ASN A 200 -12.44 -27.34 0.38
N ILE A 201 -13.71 -27.19 0.01
CA ILE A 201 -14.33 -25.93 -0.38
C ILE A 201 -15.44 -25.57 0.60
N TRP A 202 -15.43 -24.34 1.10
CA TRP A 202 -16.54 -23.74 1.82
C TRP A 202 -17.32 -22.81 0.89
N LEU A 203 -18.63 -23.03 0.77
CA LEU A 203 -19.58 -22.16 0.10
C LEU A 203 -20.33 -21.38 1.18
N GLY A 204 -19.91 -20.16 1.43
CA GLY A 204 -20.42 -19.32 2.50
C GLY A 204 -21.52 -18.37 2.05
N LYS A 205 -22.42 -18.06 2.97
CA LYS A 205 -23.49 -17.07 2.81
C LYS A 205 -23.61 -16.21 4.07
N GLY A 206 -23.67 -14.90 3.90
CA GLY A 206 -23.75 -13.96 5.01
C GLY A 206 -22.43 -13.83 5.77
N GLY A 207 -22.51 -13.27 6.96
CA GLY A 207 -21.40 -13.17 7.90
C GLY A 207 -20.68 -11.83 7.85
N LYS A 208 -19.90 -11.58 8.89
CA LYS A 208 -19.23 -10.31 9.17
C LYS A 208 -17.73 -10.52 9.38
N VAL A 209 -16.91 -9.65 8.78
CA VAL A 209 -15.46 -9.61 8.95
C VAL A 209 -15.08 -8.25 9.52
N THR A 210 -14.17 -8.21 10.50
CA THR A 210 -13.84 -6.98 11.24
C THR A 210 -12.36 -6.62 11.11
N TRP A 211 -12.06 -5.34 11.28
CA TRP A 211 -10.69 -4.83 11.30
C TRP A 211 -10.07 -4.80 12.70
N LYS A 212 -10.62 -5.56 13.65
CA LYS A 212 -10.13 -5.61 15.03
C LYS A 212 -8.64 -5.96 15.13
N ARG A 213 -8.10 -6.80 14.22
CA ARG A 213 -6.66 -7.12 14.18
C ARG A 213 -5.79 -5.91 13.88
N ALA A 214 -6.32 -4.95 13.13
CA ALA A 214 -5.66 -3.69 12.80
C ALA A 214 -5.93 -2.58 13.83
N GLY A 215 -6.57 -2.90 14.97
CA GLY A 215 -6.85 -1.94 16.04
C GLY A 215 -8.09 -1.06 15.83
N LEU A 216 -8.90 -1.31 14.80
CA LEU A 216 -10.12 -0.53 14.53
C LEU A 216 -11.34 -1.12 15.27
N ASP A 217 -12.30 -0.26 15.62
CA ASP A 217 -13.53 -0.67 16.31
C ASP A 217 -14.38 -1.61 15.40
N PRO A 218 -14.67 -2.85 15.82
CA PRO A 218 -15.50 -3.78 15.05
C PRO A 218 -16.98 -3.37 14.90
N LYS A 219 -17.44 -2.36 15.65
CA LYS A 219 -18.78 -1.76 15.50
C LYS A 219 -18.82 -0.74 14.37
N GLU A 220 -17.73 -0.05 14.10
CA GLU A 220 -17.65 0.99 13.06
C GLU A 220 -17.03 0.47 11.76
N THR A 221 -16.00 -0.37 11.86
CA THR A 221 -15.24 -0.84 10.70
C THR A 221 -15.38 -2.35 10.49
N TYR A 222 -16.21 -2.73 9.53
CA TYR A 222 -16.48 -4.12 9.19
C TYR A 222 -17.02 -4.30 7.77
N ALA A 223 -16.92 -5.53 7.26
CA ALA A 223 -17.53 -5.93 6.00
C ALA A 223 -18.62 -6.99 6.24
N GLU A 224 -19.76 -6.85 5.56
CA GLU A 224 -20.81 -7.85 5.47
C GLU A 224 -20.71 -8.61 4.15
N LEU A 225 -20.67 -9.92 4.22
CA LEU A 225 -20.46 -10.80 3.09
C LEU A 225 -21.82 -11.29 2.55
N LYS A 226 -21.95 -11.42 1.22
CA LYS A 226 -23.15 -11.97 0.59
C LYS A 226 -23.02 -13.47 0.34
N ASN A 227 -22.43 -13.86 -0.79
CA ASN A 227 -22.09 -15.24 -1.11
C ASN A 227 -20.62 -15.28 -1.47
N TYR A 228 -19.89 -16.29 -1.00
CA TYR A 228 -18.45 -16.37 -1.24
C TYR A 228 -17.98 -17.82 -1.22
N LYS A 229 -16.77 -18.04 -1.74
CA LYS A 229 -16.16 -19.36 -1.87
C LYS A 229 -14.75 -19.33 -1.30
N ILE A 230 -14.46 -20.27 -0.40
CA ILE A 230 -13.12 -20.42 0.21
C ILE A 230 -12.55 -21.77 -0.17
N GLY A 231 -11.30 -21.78 -0.65
CA GLY A 231 -10.48 -22.99 -0.68
C GLY A 231 -9.77 -23.15 0.65
N LEU A 232 -10.15 -24.15 1.44
CA LEU A 232 -9.69 -24.29 2.83
C LEU A 232 -8.21 -24.70 2.96
N LYS A 233 -7.58 -25.10 1.85
CA LYS A 233 -6.14 -25.39 1.78
C LYS A 233 -5.25 -24.16 1.99
N SER A 234 -5.78 -22.95 1.82
CA SER A 234 -5.08 -21.70 2.07
C SER A 234 -5.62 -20.99 3.31
N ALA A 235 -4.74 -20.25 3.99
CA ALA A 235 -5.09 -19.40 5.12
C ALA A 235 -5.65 -18.02 4.69
N GLY A 236 -6.48 -18.00 3.65
CA GLY A 236 -7.03 -16.76 3.10
C GLY A 236 -8.10 -17.00 2.04
N TYR A 237 -8.85 -15.95 1.73
CA TYR A 237 -9.96 -15.97 0.78
C TYR A 237 -10.24 -14.58 0.21
N ASN A 238 -11.04 -14.54 -0.85
CA ASN A 238 -11.61 -13.31 -1.40
C ASN A 238 -13.14 -13.42 -1.41
N ALA A 239 -13.82 -12.29 -1.24
CA ALA A 239 -15.26 -12.14 -1.44
C ALA A 239 -15.48 -10.89 -2.29
N ASP A 240 -16.06 -11.06 -3.47
CA ASP A 240 -16.18 -9.99 -4.47
C ASP A 240 -17.29 -8.99 -4.13
N SER A 241 -18.42 -9.44 -3.61
CA SER A 241 -19.56 -8.59 -3.26
C SER A 241 -19.70 -8.48 -1.75
N VAL A 242 -19.02 -7.50 -1.15
CA VAL A 242 -19.21 -7.14 0.27
C VAL A 242 -19.71 -5.70 0.43
N LEU A 243 -20.46 -5.45 1.49
CA LEU A 243 -20.79 -4.11 1.98
C LEU A 243 -19.80 -3.73 3.08
N PHE A 244 -19.06 -2.66 2.90
CA PHE A 244 -18.03 -2.20 3.84
C PHE A 244 -18.48 -0.95 4.59
N TYR A 245 -18.60 -1.08 5.90
CA TYR A 245 -18.93 -0.03 6.86
C TYR A 245 -17.63 0.50 7.46
N ASN A 246 -17.53 1.82 7.59
CA ASN A 246 -16.35 2.52 8.10
C ASN A 246 -16.73 3.93 8.59
N SER A 247 -15.79 4.62 9.25
CA SER A 247 -16.03 5.96 9.81
C SER A 247 -15.99 7.11 8.79
N TYR A 248 -15.56 6.88 7.55
CA TYR A 248 -15.44 7.93 6.54
C TYR A 248 -16.74 8.18 5.75
N PHE A 249 -17.68 7.23 5.75
CA PHE A 249 -18.91 7.30 4.96
C PHE A 249 -20.11 6.87 5.81
N GLU A 250 -21.23 7.60 5.65
CA GLU A 250 -22.50 7.26 6.32
C GLU A 250 -23.11 5.99 5.75
N GLU A 251 -23.01 5.79 4.44
CA GLU A 251 -23.51 4.62 3.72
C GLU A 251 -22.38 3.60 3.46
N PRO A 252 -22.65 2.29 3.53
CA PRO A 252 -21.66 1.26 3.26
C PRO A 252 -21.23 1.25 1.79
N ILE A 253 -19.95 0.94 1.55
CA ILE A 253 -19.36 0.91 0.22
C ILE A 253 -19.35 -0.52 -0.32
N LEU A 254 -19.77 -0.70 -1.57
CA LEU A 254 -19.64 -1.97 -2.29
C LEU A 254 -18.21 -2.16 -2.82
N GLY A 255 -17.68 -3.36 -2.63
CA GLY A 255 -16.35 -3.70 -3.13
C GLY A 255 -15.92 -5.11 -2.80
N VAL A 256 -14.62 -5.36 -3.02
CA VAL A 256 -13.99 -6.67 -2.88
C VAL A 256 -13.24 -6.73 -1.55
N LEU A 257 -13.50 -7.78 -0.79
CA LEU A 257 -12.74 -8.16 0.40
C LEU A 257 -11.69 -9.21 0.04
N ALA A 258 -10.47 -9.01 0.50
CA ALA A 258 -9.43 -10.03 0.59
C ALA A 258 -9.04 -10.22 2.05
N GLU A 259 -8.94 -11.47 2.49
CA GLU A 259 -8.51 -11.82 3.85
C GLU A 259 -7.38 -12.84 3.77
N LYS A 260 -6.39 -12.67 4.64
CA LYS A 260 -5.30 -13.62 4.77
C LYS A 260 -4.73 -13.56 6.19
N VAL A 261 -4.57 -14.73 6.79
CA VAL A 261 -3.89 -14.90 8.06
C VAL A 261 -2.37 -14.93 7.80
N LEU A 262 -1.65 -14.02 8.44
CA LEU A 262 -0.19 -13.88 8.35
C LEU A 262 0.42 -14.05 9.75
N SER A 263 1.74 -14.25 9.81
CA SER A 263 2.46 -14.19 11.09
C SER A 263 2.19 -12.82 11.75
N ASN A 264 1.68 -12.81 12.98
CA ASN A 264 1.45 -11.57 13.71
C ASN A 264 2.79 -10.83 13.95
N ARG A 265 2.88 -9.57 13.51
CA ARG A 265 4.07 -8.70 13.70
C ARG A 265 3.72 -7.37 14.39
N GLY A 266 2.59 -7.34 15.10
CA GLY A 266 2.02 -6.15 15.74
C GLY A 266 0.96 -5.43 14.89
N PRO A 267 0.05 -4.64 15.51
CA PRO A 267 -1.09 -4.00 14.84
C PRO A 267 -0.70 -3.11 13.64
N ASP A 268 0.40 -2.36 13.75
CA ASP A 268 0.85 -1.42 12.71
C ASP A 268 1.34 -2.10 11.42
N LYS A 269 1.61 -3.41 11.49
CA LYS A 269 2.06 -4.23 10.36
C LYS A 269 0.95 -5.13 9.79
N VAL A 270 -0.27 -4.98 10.30
CA VAL A 270 -1.45 -5.71 9.81
C VAL A 270 -1.91 -5.08 8.51
N VAL A 271 -1.95 -5.88 7.45
CA VAL A 271 -2.38 -5.45 6.09
C VAL A 271 -3.67 -6.15 5.63
N PHE A 272 -4.19 -7.09 6.43
CA PHE A 272 -5.45 -7.77 6.22
C PHE A 272 -6.35 -7.64 7.46
N PRO A 273 -7.69 -7.53 7.32
CA PRO A 273 -8.42 -7.63 6.07
C PRO A 273 -8.14 -6.45 5.14
N ARG A 274 -8.35 -6.68 3.85
CA ARG A 274 -8.19 -5.69 2.80
C ARG A 274 -9.51 -5.50 2.07
N PHE A 275 -9.98 -4.27 1.95
CA PHE A 275 -11.13 -3.92 1.15
C PHE A 275 -10.71 -3.00 0.00
N GLU A 276 -11.25 -3.21 -1.20
CA GLU A 276 -11.11 -2.30 -2.33
C GLU A 276 -12.49 -1.97 -2.90
N SER A 277 -12.82 -0.69 -2.98
CA SER A 277 -14.09 -0.22 -3.55
C SER A 277 -14.17 -0.52 -5.05
N TYR A 278 -15.38 -0.82 -5.52
CA TYR A 278 -15.65 -0.86 -6.95
C TYR A 278 -15.63 0.53 -7.56
N ASP A 279 -16.21 1.50 -6.85
CA ASP A 279 -16.11 2.91 -7.22
C ASP A 279 -14.64 3.34 -7.18
N LYS A 280 -14.19 3.96 -8.27
CA LYS A 280 -12.83 4.47 -8.41
C LYS A 280 -12.72 5.92 -7.94
N ARG A 281 -13.83 6.53 -7.53
CA ARG A 281 -13.89 7.91 -7.11
C ARG A 281 -14.87 8.16 -5.97
N LEU A 282 -14.34 8.14 -4.77
CA LEU A 282 -15.05 8.44 -3.54
C LEU A 282 -14.48 9.72 -2.92
N ILE A 283 -15.38 10.61 -2.50
CA ILE A 283 -15.02 11.89 -1.89
C ILE A 283 -15.15 11.77 -0.37
N ILE A 284 -14.06 12.01 0.35
CA ILE A 284 -14.04 12.13 1.81
C ILE A 284 -13.75 13.59 2.14
N LYS A 285 -14.80 14.32 2.52
CA LYS A 285 -14.66 15.71 2.98
C LYS A 285 -14.10 15.73 4.39
N ASN A 286 -13.19 16.66 4.65
CA ASN A 286 -12.55 16.81 5.96
C ASN A 286 -11.96 15.49 6.49
N ILE A 287 -11.28 14.72 5.63
CA ILE A 287 -10.55 13.51 6.07
C ILE A 287 -9.59 13.83 7.23
N PHE A 288 -9.04 15.05 7.19
CA PHE A 288 -8.62 15.81 8.36
C PHE A 288 -9.23 17.20 8.26
N GLN A 289 -9.22 17.95 9.37
CA GLN A 289 -9.66 19.34 9.36
C GLN A 289 -8.97 20.13 8.22
N ASP A 290 -9.79 20.77 7.37
CA ASP A 290 -9.37 21.56 6.20
C ASP A 290 -8.74 20.76 5.04
N ILE A 291 -8.82 19.42 5.07
CA ILE A 291 -8.27 18.55 4.02
C ILE A 291 -9.38 17.65 3.47
N ASP A 292 -9.61 17.71 2.17
CA ASP A 292 -10.51 16.80 1.45
C ASP A 292 -9.71 15.78 0.62
N TYR A 293 -10.24 14.58 0.49
CA TYR A 293 -9.74 13.52 -0.38
C TYR A 293 -10.76 13.16 -1.46
N ASP A 294 -10.29 12.90 -2.68
CA ASP A 294 -11.08 12.45 -3.83
C ASP A 294 -10.30 11.38 -4.60
N GLY A 295 -10.80 10.14 -4.64
CA GLY A 295 -10.19 9.05 -5.40
C GLY A 295 -10.66 7.66 -4.98
N GLY A 296 -9.97 6.63 -5.45
CA GLY A 296 -10.30 5.23 -5.15
C GLY A 296 -9.98 4.84 -3.72
N PHE A 297 -10.90 4.11 -3.08
CA PHE A 297 -10.79 3.74 -1.68
C PHE A 297 -10.31 2.31 -1.51
N THR A 298 -9.18 2.10 -0.83
CA THR A 298 -8.73 0.77 -0.40
C THR A 298 -8.36 0.81 1.07
N MET A 299 -8.96 -0.02 1.91
CA MET A 299 -8.54 -0.19 3.30
C MET A 299 -7.60 -1.39 3.40
N GLU A 300 -6.33 -1.20 3.75
CA GLU A 300 -5.33 -2.25 3.98
C GLU A 300 -4.93 -2.32 5.46
N GLY A 301 -5.56 -3.23 6.21
CA GLY A 301 -5.48 -3.17 7.67
C GLY A 301 -5.96 -1.80 8.16
N GLY A 302 -5.18 -1.12 9.00
CA GLY A 302 -5.57 0.16 9.60
C GLY A 302 -5.31 1.39 8.72
N ARG A 303 -4.90 1.18 7.45
CA ARG A 303 -4.45 2.25 6.56
C ARG A 303 -5.38 2.37 5.36
N LEU A 304 -5.80 3.59 5.07
CA LEU A 304 -6.47 3.93 3.83
C LEU A 304 -5.42 4.18 2.74
N ILE A 305 -5.47 3.40 1.69
CA ILE A 305 -4.70 3.59 0.47
C ILE A 305 -5.61 4.27 -0.54
N GLY A 306 -5.41 5.57 -0.73
CA GLY A 306 -6.07 6.33 -1.77
C GLY A 306 -5.43 6.06 -3.12
N LYS A 307 -6.19 5.56 -4.09
CA LYS A 307 -5.67 5.17 -5.42
C LYS A 307 -6.24 6.06 -6.53
N GLY A 308 -5.36 6.49 -7.42
CA GLY A 308 -5.71 7.05 -8.73
C GLY A 308 -5.31 6.12 -9.87
N THR A 309 -5.74 6.46 -11.08
CA THR A 309 -5.26 5.89 -12.33
C THR A 309 -4.41 6.92 -13.08
N PHE A 310 -3.77 6.52 -14.19
CA PHE A 310 -3.03 7.48 -15.03
C PHE A 310 -3.93 8.50 -15.73
N GLU A 311 -5.22 8.16 -15.90
CA GLU A 311 -6.23 9.02 -16.51
C GLU A 311 -6.87 9.94 -15.45
N GLU A 312 -7.13 9.41 -14.27
CA GLU A 312 -7.74 10.11 -13.14
C GLU A 312 -6.94 9.89 -11.86
N LEU A 313 -6.04 10.83 -11.55
CA LEU A 313 -5.25 10.78 -10.32
C LEU A 313 -6.14 11.01 -9.09
N ALA A 314 -5.77 10.40 -7.96
CA ALA A 314 -6.36 10.74 -6.68
C ALA A 314 -5.90 12.15 -6.29
N LYS A 315 -6.76 12.88 -5.58
CA LYS A 315 -6.57 14.29 -5.26
C LYS A 315 -6.73 14.55 -3.77
N ILE A 316 -5.76 15.26 -3.20
CA ILE A 316 -5.86 15.91 -1.90
C ILE A 316 -6.04 17.40 -2.11
N THR A 317 -7.06 17.98 -1.48
CA THR A 317 -7.32 19.42 -1.50
C THR A 317 -7.18 19.97 -0.09
N ILE A 318 -6.24 20.89 0.13
CA ILE A 318 -6.05 21.57 1.41
C ILE A 318 -6.61 22.98 1.30
N LYS A 319 -7.44 23.36 2.28
CA LYS A 319 -8.09 24.65 2.36
C LYS A 319 -7.28 25.64 3.20
N TYR A 320 -7.38 26.91 2.84
CA TYR A 320 -6.92 28.05 3.62
C TYR A 320 -8.07 29.05 3.68
N GLU A 321 -8.45 29.49 4.89
CA GLU A 321 -9.63 30.35 5.11
C GLU A 321 -10.91 29.79 4.44
N GLY A 322 -11.10 28.47 4.50
CA GLY A 322 -12.25 27.77 3.93
C GLY A 322 -12.23 27.59 2.41
N LYS A 323 -11.24 28.13 1.69
CA LYS A 323 -11.14 28.03 0.21
C LYS A 323 -10.05 27.04 -0.22
N PRO A 324 -10.25 26.28 -1.31
CA PRO A 324 -9.19 25.44 -1.89
C PRO A 324 -7.92 26.26 -2.20
N PHE A 325 -6.80 25.85 -1.62
CA PHE A 325 -5.55 26.59 -1.68
C PHE A 325 -4.40 25.74 -2.23
N ILE A 326 -4.25 24.51 -1.72
CA ILE A 326 -3.31 23.53 -2.26
C ILE A 326 -4.09 22.38 -2.88
N THR A 327 -3.73 22.03 -4.12
CA THR A 327 -4.14 20.79 -4.76
C THR A 327 -2.91 19.92 -4.97
N ALA A 328 -2.97 18.67 -4.51
CA ALA A 328 -1.96 17.66 -4.76
C ALA A 328 -2.63 16.46 -5.44
N GLU A 329 -2.06 15.99 -6.55
CA GLU A 329 -2.57 14.84 -7.32
C GLU A 329 -1.53 13.72 -7.38
N SER A 330 -1.93 12.49 -7.09
CA SER A 330 -1.05 11.32 -7.12
C SER A 330 -1.77 10.03 -7.51
N ILE A 331 -0.98 9.03 -7.93
CA ILE A 331 -1.47 7.66 -8.12
C ILE A 331 -1.75 7.00 -6.76
N ILE A 332 -0.97 7.32 -5.72
CA ILE A 332 -1.09 6.68 -4.42
C ILE A 332 -0.95 7.72 -3.30
N TYR A 333 -1.90 7.70 -2.38
CA TYR A 333 -1.81 8.26 -1.04
C TYR A 333 -1.88 7.14 0.00
N VAL A 334 -1.00 7.19 0.99
CA VAL A 334 -1.11 6.37 2.20
C VAL A 334 -1.63 7.28 3.31
N ILE A 335 -2.79 6.95 3.85
CA ILE A 335 -3.52 7.73 4.83
C ILE A 335 -3.75 6.87 6.07
N ASN A 336 -3.23 7.33 7.19
CA ASN A 336 -3.38 6.68 8.50
C ASN A 336 -4.09 7.65 9.45
N ALA A 337 -4.38 7.23 10.68
CA ALA A 337 -5.06 8.09 11.66
C ALA A 337 -4.34 9.42 11.97
N THR A 338 -3.03 9.51 11.74
CA THR A 338 -2.22 10.69 12.10
C THR A 338 -1.49 11.34 10.93
N SER A 339 -1.63 10.84 9.70
CA SER A 339 -0.82 11.34 8.58
C SER A 339 -1.38 11.04 7.19
N ILE A 340 -0.94 11.84 6.22
CA ILE A 340 -1.07 11.58 4.79
C ILE A 340 0.32 11.60 4.17
N ALA A 341 0.66 10.60 3.36
CA ALA A 341 1.91 10.53 2.65
C ALA A 341 1.71 10.18 1.17
N SER A 342 2.53 10.76 0.31
CA SER A 342 2.72 10.34 -1.08
C SER A 342 4.17 10.56 -1.49
N GLU A 343 4.80 9.54 -2.08
CA GLU A 343 6.18 9.66 -2.58
C GLU A 343 6.29 10.61 -3.78
N LYS A 344 5.18 10.80 -4.51
CA LYS A 344 5.17 11.57 -5.75
C LYS A 344 3.79 12.14 -6.02
N ALA A 345 3.63 13.44 -5.79
CA ALA A 345 2.43 14.20 -6.09
C ALA A 345 2.73 15.39 -7.01
N GLU A 346 1.88 15.61 -8.02
CA GLU A 346 1.83 16.87 -8.75
C GLU A 346 1.15 17.91 -7.85
N LEU A 347 1.82 19.05 -7.63
CA LEU A 347 1.43 20.04 -6.65
C LEU A 347 1.10 21.37 -7.34
N GLN A 348 0.02 22.00 -6.89
CA GLN A 348 -0.32 23.39 -7.19
C GLN A 348 -0.73 24.13 -5.90
N ILE A 349 -0.12 25.27 -5.63
CA ILE A 349 -0.47 26.21 -4.55
C ILE A 349 -0.97 27.50 -5.20
N LYS A 350 -2.19 27.94 -4.87
CA LYS A 350 -2.82 29.11 -5.49
C LYS A 350 -2.34 30.43 -4.86
N LEU A 351 -1.94 31.38 -5.69
CA LEU A 351 -1.55 32.75 -5.30
C LEU A 351 -2.38 33.76 -6.10
N GLY A 352 -3.67 33.92 -5.78
CA GLY A 352 -4.62 34.68 -6.60
C GLY A 352 -4.86 34.01 -7.96
N GLU A 353 -4.57 34.72 -9.05
CA GLU A 353 -4.59 34.17 -10.43
C GLU A 353 -3.29 33.42 -10.80
N ASP A 354 -2.27 33.54 -9.95
CA ASP A 354 -0.97 32.89 -10.10
C ASP A 354 -0.87 31.61 -9.27
N SER A 355 0.21 30.85 -9.43
CA SER A 355 0.47 29.66 -8.61
C SER A 355 1.95 29.33 -8.43
N ILE A 356 2.23 28.53 -7.39
CA ILE A 356 3.45 27.74 -7.28
C ILE A 356 3.12 26.32 -7.73
N TYR A 357 3.89 25.78 -8.67
CA TYR A 357 3.68 24.46 -9.26
C TYR A 357 4.91 23.56 -9.15
N HIS A 358 4.71 22.27 -8.87
CA HIS A 358 5.78 21.26 -8.90
C HIS A 358 5.27 19.92 -9.47
N PRO A 359 5.96 19.28 -10.44
CA PRO A 359 5.44 18.14 -11.19
C PRO A 359 5.53 16.77 -10.49
N GLY A 360 6.17 16.67 -9.33
CA GLY A 360 6.31 15.41 -8.61
C GLY A 360 7.08 15.55 -7.31
N ILE A 361 6.42 16.08 -6.29
CA ILE A 361 6.96 16.31 -4.95
C ILE A 361 6.63 15.16 -4.01
N GLU A 362 7.50 14.87 -3.05
CA GLU A 362 7.12 14.01 -1.93
C GLU A 362 6.28 14.84 -0.95
N LEU A 363 5.09 14.36 -0.62
CA LEU A 363 4.14 15.02 0.29
C LEU A 363 4.07 14.25 1.60
N LYS A 364 4.25 14.95 2.71
CA LYS A 364 4.05 14.44 4.06
C LYS A 364 3.21 15.43 4.87
N TYR A 365 2.06 14.98 5.36
CA TYR A 365 1.24 15.71 6.30
C TYR A 365 1.16 14.94 7.62
N VAL A 366 1.32 15.66 8.73
CA VAL A 366 1.21 15.13 10.09
C VAL A 366 0.06 15.87 10.79
N HIS A 367 -0.94 15.11 11.26
CA HIS A 367 -2.12 15.67 11.92
C HIS A 367 -1.85 16.02 13.39
N GLU A 368 -1.17 15.14 14.13
CA GLU A 368 -0.96 15.22 15.59
C GLU A 368 0.52 15.05 16.00
N GLY A 369 0.83 15.31 17.27
CA GLY A 369 2.18 15.23 17.82
C GLY A 369 2.93 16.57 17.79
N LEU A 370 4.27 16.52 17.88
CA LEU A 370 5.13 17.71 17.95
C LEU A 370 5.00 18.62 16.71
N GLU A 371 4.70 18.02 15.55
CA GLU A 371 4.56 18.69 14.26
C GLU A 371 3.08 18.75 13.82
N LYS A 372 2.18 19.06 14.76
CA LYS A 372 0.72 19.10 14.57
C LYS A 372 0.32 19.94 13.35
N ARG A 373 -0.54 19.39 12.49
CA ARG A 373 -1.03 20.01 11.24
C ARG A 373 0.07 20.50 10.30
N LYS A 374 1.27 19.90 10.32
CA LYS A 374 2.38 20.30 9.45
C LYS A 374 2.32 19.55 8.12
N LEU A 375 2.30 20.33 7.04
CA LEU A 375 2.58 19.89 5.68
C LEU A 375 4.07 20.11 5.39
N THR A 376 4.74 19.08 4.89
CA THR A 376 6.12 19.13 4.39
C THR A 376 6.15 18.58 2.98
N LEU A 377 6.71 19.36 2.06
CA LEU A 377 6.80 19.06 0.64
C LEU A 377 8.28 18.98 0.26
N ILE A 378 8.77 17.78 -0.01
CA ILE A 378 10.20 17.47 -0.12
C ILE A 378 10.57 17.25 -1.58
N ARG A 379 11.58 17.99 -2.04
CA ARG A 379 12.11 17.89 -3.40
C ARG A 379 12.91 16.60 -3.53
N GLY A 380 12.51 15.74 -4.45
CA GLY A 380 13.12 14.42 -4.62
C GLY A 380 14.52 14.48 -5.23
N GLY A 381 15.40 13.57 -4.83
CA GLY A 381 16.76 13.48 -5.34
C GLY A 381 16.91 12.89 -6.75
N GLN A 382 15.83 12.45 -7.41
CA GLN A 382 15.87 11.78 -8.72
C GLN A 382 14.66 12.13 -9.60
N GLY A 383 14.82 11.96 -10.92
CA GLY A 383 13.74 12.09 -11.90
C GLY A 383 13.05 13.46 -11.88
N THR A 384 11.72 13.49 -11.94
CA THR A 384 10.92 14.73 -11.86
C THR A 384 10.93 15.37 -10.47
N GLY A 385 11.40 14.63 -9.45
CA GLY A 385 11.51 15.15 -8.08
C GLY A 385 12.53 16.26 -7.97
N GLN A 386 13.52 16.31 -8.87
CA GLN A 386 14.56 17.35 -8.88
C GLN A 386 14.10 18.67 -9.54
N SER A 387 12.89 18.73 -10.08
CA SER A 387 12.35 19.95 -10.69
C SER A 387 12.43 21.16 -9.75
N PRO A 388 12.65 22.38 -10.25
CA PRO A 388 12.36 23.55 -9.44
C PRO A 388 10.85 23.65 -9.18
N TYR A 389 10.49 24.39 -8.14
CA TYR A 389 9.16 24.95 -7.97
C TYR A 389 8.99 26.13 -8.92
N PHE A 390 7.96 26.12 -9.76
CA PHE A 390 7.68 27.20 -10.70
C PHE A 390 6.72 28.19 -10.04
N ASN A 391 7.18 29.42 -9.79
CA ASN A 391 6.39 30.47 -9.14
C ASN A 391 5.99 31.54 -10.16
N SER A 392 4.72 31.54 -10.60
CA SER A 392 4.26 32.48 -11.64
C SER A 392 4.04 33.90 -11.11
N PHE A 393 3.69 34.06 -9.83
CA PHE A 393 3.50 35.38 -9.19
C PHE A 393 4.81 36.18 -9.17
N HIS A 394 5.87 35.54 -8.68
CA HIS A 394 7.20 36.14 -8.62
C HIS A 394 7.94 36.05 -9.95
N LYS A 395 7.50 35.19 -10.89
CA LYS A 395 8.20 34.85 -12.15
C LYS A 395 9.62 34.34 -11.95
N ILE A 396 9.77 33.42 -11.00
CA ILE A 396 11.02 32.73 -10.68
C ILE A 396 10.83 31.21 -10.66
N ASP A 397 11.92 30.50 -10.87
CA ASP A 397 12.06 29.08 -10.59
C ASP A 397 12.84 28.94 -9.27
N MET A 398 12.33 28.15 -8.33
CA MET A 398 12.86 28.04 -6.95
C MET A 398 13.39 26.63 -6.69
N GLU A 399 14.66 26.52 -6.31
CA GLU A 399 15.33 25.28 -5.95
C GLU A 399 15.73 25.34 -4.48
N PHE A 400 15.04 24.57 -3.65
CA PHE A 400 15.33 24.33 -2.23
C PHE A 400 14.97 22.88 -1.89
N GLU A 401 15.30 22.42 -0.68
CA GLU A 401 15.10 21.02 -0.28
C GLU A 401 13.64 20.74 0.13
N ALA A 402 13.06 21.59 0.99
CA ALA A 402 11.71 21.39 1.51
C ALA A 402 10.92 22.70 1.67
N LEU A 403 9.61 22.62 1.39
CA LEU A 403 8.62 23.62 1.82
C LEU A 403 7.89 23.08 3.04
N SER A 404 7.82 23.87 4.10
CA SER A 404 7.10 23.55 5.34
C SER A 404 6.00 24.57 5.60
N TRP A 405 4.80 24.10 5.91
CA TRP A 405 3.66 24.93 6.26
C TRP A 405 2.81 24.26 7.33
N ARG A 406 2.49 24.97 8.40
CA ARG A 406 1.46 24.52 9.35
C ARG A 406 0.13 25.04 8.83
N ILE A 407 -0.80 24.13 8.54
CA ILE A 407 -2.06 24.49 7.90
C ILE A 407 -2.84 25.45 8.79
N GLY A 408 -3.04 26.67 8.30
CA GLY A 408 -3.70 27.77 9.00
C GLY A 408 -2.78 28.95 9.29
N ASP A 409 -1.46 28.78 9.22
CA ASP A 409 -0.49 29.87 9.43
C ASP A 409 -0.40 30.78 8.20
N ASP A 410 -0.16 32.08 8.44
CA ASP A 410 -0.02 33.11 7.41
C ASP A 410 1.29 33.05 6.59
N ASN A 411 2.21 32.12 6.90
CA ASN A 411 3.52 32.05 6.25
C ASN A 411 3.89 30.61 5.85
N MET A 412 4.43 30.45 4.64
CA MET A 412 5.07 29.22 4.18
C MET A 412 6.58 29.37 4.18
N ASN A 413 7.29 28.39 4.72
CA ASN A 413 8.75 28.47 4.86
C ASN A 413 9.45 27.54 3.87
N PHE A 414 10.50 28.04 3.22
CA PHE A 414 11.33 27.32 2.26
C PHE A 414 12.72 27.14 2.85
N GLY A 415 13.22 25.91 2.86
CA GLY A 415 14.54 25.66 3.40
C GLY A 415 14.94 24.20 3.34
N THR A 416 15.62 23.77 4.39
CA THR A 416 16.21 22.43 4.50
C THR A 416 15.38 21.52 5.37
N LEU A 417 15.61 20.22 5.25
CA LEU A 417 15.13 19.28 6.25
C LEU A 417 15.98 19.41 7.53
N MET A 418 15.34 19.16 8.68
CA MET A 418 16.03 19.15 9.97
C MET A 418 17.18 18.13 9.95
N GLY A 419 18.40 18.59 10.25
CA GLY A 419 19.61 17.75 10.23
C GLY A 419 20.35 17.70 8.89
N SER A 420 19.86 18.39 7.86
CA SER A 420 20.56 18.55 6.57
C SER A 420 21.77 19.48 6.71
N THR A 421 22.86 19.15 6.02
CA THR A 421 24.07 20.00 5.93
C THR A 421 24.05 20.94 4.72
N GLU A 422 23.12 20.73 3.78
CA GLU A 422 22.98 21.54 2.56
C GLU A 422 21.99 22.67 2.85
N ASN A 423 22.46 23.92 3.01
CA ASN A 423 21.62 25.09 3.32
C ASN A 423 21.44 26.05 2.14
N LYS A 424 21.78 25.62 0.92
CA LYS A 424 21.76 26.47 -0.26
C LYS A 424 20.43 26.37 -1.00
N ALA A 425 19.88 27.52 -1.36
CA ALA A 425 18.72 27.62 -2.24
C ALA A 425 18.97 28.61 -3.38
N PHE A 426 18.34 28.34 -4.52
CA PHE A 426 18.42 29.18 -5.72
C PHE A 426 17.03 29.67 -6.10
N PHE A 427 16.90 30.98 -6.26
CA PHE A 427 15.69 31.62 -6.78
C PHE A 427 16.08 32.33 -8.08
N GLU A 428 15.68 31.79 -9.22
CA GLU A 428 16.21 32.20 -10.52
C GLU A 428 15.10 32.81 -11.39
N SER A 429 15.36 33.95 -12.03
CA SER A 429 14.39 34.55 -12.95
C SER A 429 13.98 33.57 -14.06
N GLN A 430 12.69 33.55 -14.42
CA GLN A 430 12.22 32.79 -15.59
C GLN A 430 12.78 33.33 -16.92
N ASN A 431 13.38 34.52 -16.91
CA ASN A 431 14.11 35.10 -18.05
C ASN A 431 15.63 34.84 -17.99
N TYR A 432 16.12 34.17 -16.95
CA TYR A 432 17.54 33.91 -16.78
C TYR A 432 18.07 32.98 -17.88
N PHE A 433 19.21 33.37 -18.45
CA PHE A 433 19.93 32.57 -19.44
C PHE A 433 21.37 32.30 -18.98
N SER A 434 21.81 31.05 -19.14
CA SER A 434 23.19 30.63 -18.96
C SER A 434 23.73 30.01 -20.23
N GLN A 435 24.65 30.72 -20.88
CA GLN A 435 25.36 30.21 -22.04
C GLN A 435 26.08 28.89 -21.71
N TYR A 436 26.72 28.80 -20.54
CA TYR A 436 27.36 27.58 -20.07
C TYR A 436 26.41 26.38 -20.00
N ARG A 437 25.21 26.54 -19.38
CA ARG A 437 24.21 25.45 -19.33
C ARG A 437 23.71 25.06 -20.71
N TYR A 438 23.53 26.03 -21.61
CA TYR A 438 23.11 25.79 -22.99
C TYR A 438 24.19 25.02 -23.79
N ASP A 439 25.45 25.45 -23.70
CA ASP A 439 26.55 24.85 -24.46
C ASP A 439 26.82 23.41 -23.95
N ARG A 440 26.70 23.16 -22.64
CA ARG A 440 26.72 21.80 -22.07
C ARG A 440 25.62 20.88 -22.61
N LEU A 441 24.42 21.41 -22.84
CA LEU A 441 23.32 20.64 -23.45
C LEU A 441 23.60 20.28 -24.92
N THR A 442 24.39 21.09 -25.63
CA THR A 442 24.74 20.86 -27.04
C THR A 442 25.66 19.65 -27.18
N GLY A 443 26.69 19.55 -26.33
CA GLY A 443 27.70 18.50 -26.45
C GLY A 443 28.35 18.48 -27.84
N MET A 444 28.55 17.28 -28.40
CA MET A 444 29.14 17.09 -29.73
C MET A 444 28.12 17.08 -30.88
N GLY A 445 26.85 17.37 -30.63
CA GLY A 445 25.76 17.21 -31.61
C GLY A 445 24.88 18.45 -31.76
N VAL A 446 23.71 18.25 -32.39
CA VAL A 446 22.69 19.31 -32.47
C VAL A 446 22.04 19.48 -31.10
N ASN A 447 21.96 20.72 -30.64
CA ASN A 447 21.34 21.04 -29.37
C ASN A 447 19.91 20.46 -29.28
N PRO A 448 19.58 19.72 -28.19
CA PRO A 448 18.28 19.06 -28.06
C PRO A 448 17.10 20.03 -28.06
N LEU A 449 17.28 21.26 -27.58
CA LEU A 449 16.22 22.28 -27.55
C LEU A 449 15.78 22.66 -28.97
N VAL A 450 16.71 22.70 -29.93
CA VAL A 450 16.42 23.01 -31.33
C VAL A 450 15.63 21.87 -31.98
N ARG A 451 15.98 20.61 -31.66
CA ARG A 451 15.24 19.43 -32.14
C ARG A 451 13.83 19.37 -31.56
N ILE A 452 13.66 19.65 -30.27
CA ILE A 452 12.35 19.72 -29.62
C ILE A 452 11.52 20.85 -30.23
N LYS A 453 12.12 22.03 -30.49
CA LYS A 453 11.45 23.13 -31.20
C LYS A 453 10.94 22.71 -32.59
N ALA A 454 11.75 21.96 -33.36
CA ALA A 454 11.35 21.44 -34.66
C ALA A 454 10.19 20.43 -34.54
N PHE A 455 10.23 19.55 -33.54
CA PHE A 455 9.13 18.64 -33.24
C PHE A 455 7.84 19.38 -32.88
N VAL A 456 7.90 20.40 -31.99
CA VAL A 456 6.73 21.22 -31.66
C VAL A 456 6.15 21.89 -32.89
N LYS A 457 7.00 22.41 -33.79
CA LYS A 457 6.53 22.99 -35.07
C LYS A 457 5.81 21.95 -35.94
N LYS A 458 6.33 20.72 -36.01
CA LYS A 458 5.71 19.62 -36.75
C LYS A 458 4.39 19.15 -36.12
N ASN A 459 4.34 19.08 -34.79
CA ASN A 459 3.21 18.57 -34.02
C ASN A 459 2.10 19.63 -33.81
N GLY A 460 2.40 20.91 -34.02
CA GLY A 460 1.45 22.02 -33.83
C GLY A 460 1.13 22.36 -32.37
N SER A 461 1.72 21.66 -31.39
CA SER A 461 1.43 21.84 -29.97
C SER A 461 2.69 21.78 -29.10
N ARG A 462 2.74 22.61 -28.05
CA ARG A 462 3.75 22.57 -26.98
C ARG A 462 3.51 21.47 -25.95
N ASN A 463 2.31 20.88 -25.97
CA ASN A 463 1.89 19.79 -25.10
C ASN A 463 1.73 18.52 -25.95
N PHE A 464 2.46 17.45 -25.61
CA PHE A 464 2.48 16.21 -26.39
C PHE A 464 2.94 15.03 -25.55
N LYS A 465 2.76 13.80 -26.07
CA LYS A 465 3.25 12.60 -25.38
C LYS A 465 4.75 12.44 -25.59
N ALA A 466 5.46 12.03 -24.55
CA ALA A 466 6.91 11.82 -24.59
C ALA A 466 7.32 10.74 -25.60
N ILE A 467 6.44 9.74 -25.83
CA ILE A 467 6.67 8.67 -26.81
C ILE A 467 6.75 9.21 -28.25
N ASP A 468 5.97 10.23 -28.59
CA ASP A 468 5.95 10.80 -29.94
C ASP A 468 7.28 11.53 -30.22
N LEU A 469 7.81 12.23 -29.21
CA LEU A 469 9.13 12.85 -29.29
C LEU A 469 10.23 11.78 -29.38
N ALA A 470 10.13 10.68 -28.64
CA ALA A 470 11.09 9.58 -28.70
C ALA A 470 11.18 9.00 -30.12
N THR A 471 10.02 8.70 -30.72
CA THR A 471 9.89 8.23 -32.10
C THR A 471 10.49 9.24 -33.09
N TYR A 472 10.15 10.53 -32.96
CA TYR A 472 10.71 11.58 -33.83
C TYR A 472 12.23 11.67 -33.75
N LEU A 473 12.81 11.44 -32.56
CA LEU A 473 14.25 11.49 -32.34
C LEU A 473 14.96 10.17 -32.67
N GLY A 474 14.23 9.12 -33.05
CA GLY A 474 14.78 7.77 -33.25
C GLY A 474 15.36 7.18 -31.96
N LYS A 475 14.72 7.42 -30.80
CA LYS A 475 15.16 6.97 -29.48
C LYS A 475 14.09 6.11 -28.81
N THR A 476 14.52 5.18 -27.95
CA THR A 476 13.61 4.52 -27.01
C THR A 476 13.26 5.45 -25.84
N MET A 477 12.17 5.17 -25.14
CA MET A 477 11.82 5.94 -23.93
C MET A 477 12.90 5.87 -22.86
N SER A 478 13.59 4.74 -22.72
CA SER A 478 14.71 4.59 -21.78
C SER A 478 15.86 5.55 -22.11
N GLN A 479 16.16 5.72 -23.40
CA GLN A 479 17.19 6.66 -23.88
C GLN A 479 16.76 8.13 -23.79
N LEU A 480 15.47 8.44 -23.91
CA LEU A 480 14.96 9.81 -23.87
C LEU A 480 14.80 10.35 -22.43
N LYS A 481 14.43 9.49 -21.46
CA LYS A 481 14.13 9.89 -20.08
C LYS A 481 15.23 10.73 -19.40
N PRO A 482 16.53 10.38 -19.47
CA PRO A 482 17.58 11.20 -18.85
C PRO A 482 17.62 12.63 -19.38
N LEU A 483 17.42 12.81 -20.69
CA LEU A 483 17.32 14.15 -21.29
C LEU A 483 16.10 14.89 -20.77
N LEU A 484 14.93 14.25 -20.71
CA LEU A 484 13.72 14.90 -20.20
C LEU A 484 13.86 15.34 -18.75
N TYR A 485 14.49 14.53 -17.89
CA TYR A 485 14.77 14.92 -16.52
C TYR A 485 15.74 16.10 -16.46
N SER A 486 16.83 16.07 -17.24
CA SER A 486 17.77 17.19 -17.32
C SER A 486 17.10 18.51 -17.74
N LEU A 487 16.25 18.45 -18.78
CA LEU A 487 15.52 19.63 -19.27
C LEU A 487 14.43 20.10 -18.29
N ASN A 488 13.78 19.17 -17.60
CA ASN A 488 12.81 19.46 -16.55
C ASN A 488 13.47 20.18 -15.37
N ASN A 489 14.62 19.70 -14.93
CA ASN A 489 15.37 20.27 -13.82
C ASN A 489 15.95 21.65 -14.15
N MET A 490 16.15 21.96 -15.43
CA MET A 490 16.50 23.33 -15.88
C MET A 490 15.29 24.23 -16.14
N GLY A 491 14.06 23.76 -15.88
CA GLY A 491 12.83 24.52 -16.11
C GLY A 491 12.51 24.79 -17.59
N LEU A 492 13.12 24.05 -18.52
CA LEU A 492 12.97 24.27 -19.97
C LEU A 492 11.70 23.59 -20.51
N LEU A 493 11.27 22.51 -19.86
CA LEU A 493 10.00 21.83 -20.09
C LEU A 493 9.49 21.29 -18.75
N VAL A 494 8.23 20.85 -18.71
CA VAL A 494 7.70 20.03 -17.63
C VAL A 494 7.45 18.64 -18.18
N TYR A 495 8.00 17.62 -17.55
CA TYR A 495 7.77 16.22 -17.89
C TYR A 495 6.95 15.55 -16.78
N ASN A 496 5.72 15.17 -17.09
CA ASN A 496 4.90 14.37 -16.19
C ASN A 496 5.19 12.89 -16.48
N SER A 497 5.95 12.24 -15.59
CA SER A 497 6.34 10.84 -15.80
C SER A 497 5.20 9.85 -15.61
N ALA A 498 4.14 10.22 -14.87
CA ALA A 498 2.98 9.37 -14.65
C ALA A 498 2.12 9.35 -15.93
N LYS A 499 1.74 10.53 -16.43
CA LYS A 499 0.93 10.68 -17.65
C LYS A 499 1.74 10.47 -18.94
N GLY A 500 3.07 10.47 -18.86
CA GLY A 500 3.96 10.35 -20.02
C GLY A 500 3.87 11.54 -20.97
N THR A 501 3.57 12.74 -20.46
CA THR A 501 3.36 13.97 -21.24
C THR A 501 4.47 14.99 -21.00
N ILE A 502 4.72 15.83 -22.00
CA ILE A 502 5.67 16.94 -21.97
C ILE A 502 4.91 18.23 -22.24
N SER A 503 5.20 19.26 -21.46
CA SER A 503 4.80 20.65 -21.71
C SER A 503 6.02 21.53 -21.87
N VAL A 504 6.26 22.03 -23.08
CA VAL A 504 7.42 22.89 -23.37
C VAL A 504 7.20 24.30 -22.84
N LYS A 505 8.14 24.80 -22.02
CA LYS A 505 8.04 26.13 -21.41
C LYS A 505 8.58 27.21 -22.33
N SER A 506 8.06 28.43 -22.16
CA SER A 506 8.55 29.63 -22.89
C SER A 506 10.05 29.88 -22.67
N ARG A 507 10.58 29.46 -21.51
CA ARG A 507 11.99 29.52 -21.16
C ARG A 507 12.89 28.82 -22.18
N MET A 508 12.49 27.66 -22.72
CA MET A 508 13.25 26.96 -23.76
C MET A 508 13.43 27.82 -25.01
N TYR A 509 12.36 28.45 -25.47
CA TYR A 509 12.42 29.32 -26.65
C TYR A 509 13.28 30.55 -26.41
N ARG A 510 13.21 31.12 -25.20
CA ARG A 510 14.08 32.22 -24.79
C ARG A 510 15.55 31.82 -24.81
N TRP A 511 15.91 30.64 -24.32
CA TRP A 511 17.29 30.17 -24.37
C TRP A 511 17.80 30.02 -25.81
N ILE A 512 16.99 29.47 -26.70
CA ILE A 512 17.32 29.38 -28.13
C ILE A 512 17.48 30.79 -28.75
N GLY A 513 16.58 31.72 -28.41
CA GLY A 513 16.61 33.12 -28.87
C GLY A 513 17.84 33.86 -28.36
N ALA A 514 18.09 33.82 -27.05
CA ALA A 514 19.24 34.44 -26.39
C ALA A 514 20.57 33.93 -26.95
N ARG A 515 20.71 32.61 -27.14
CA ARG A 515 21.95 32.04 -27.73
C ARG A 515 22.21 32.54 -29.15
N SER A 516 21.16 32.84 -29.90
CA SER A 516 21.23 33.35 -31.28
C SER A 516 21.22 34.87 -31.38
N GLY A 517 21.22 35.59 -30.24
CA GLY A 517 21.18 37.05 -30.20
C GLY A 517 19.84 37.67 -30.60
N ARG A 518 18.76 36.88 -30.66
CA ARG A 518 17.43 37.31 -31.14
C ARG A 518 16.44 37.65 -30.03
N MET A 519 16.81 37.42 -28.78
CA MET A 519 15.93 37.64 -27.64
C MET A 519 16.73 38.06 -26.42
N ASP A 520 16.23 39.06 -25.71
CA ASP A 520 16.84 39.53 -24.48
C ASP A 520 16.64 38.52 -23.33
N PHE A 521 17.57 38.60 -22.39
CA PHE A 521 17.60 37.76 -21.19
C PHE A 521 18.16 38.57 -20.02
N ASP A 522 17.91 38.09 -18.81
CA ASP A 522 18.53 38.65 -17.62
C ASP A 522 19.53 37.67 -16.99
N VAL A 523 20.21 38.16 -15.95
CA VAL A 523 21.19 37.42 -15.17
C VAL A 523 20.79 37.34 -13.70
N ILE A 524 19.51 37.63 -13.41
CA ILE A 524 19.02 37.77 -12.04
C ILE A 524 18.83 36.39 -11.43
N GLN A 525 19.56 36.15 -10.35
CA GLN A 525 19.48 34.99 -9.49
C GLN A 525 19.74 35.44 -8.06
N PHE A 526 18.92 34.97 -7.14
CA PHE A 526 19.12 35.13 -5.70
C PHE A 526 19.66 33.79 -5.17
N VAL A 527 20.92 33.79 -4.76
CA VAL A 527 21.55 32.63 -4.13
C VAL A 527 21.46 32.84 -2.63
N SER A 528 20.62 32.03 -1.97
CA SER A 528 20.41 32.06 -0.53
C SER A 528 21.32 31.01 0.11
N GLU A 529 22.18 31.46 1.01
CA GLU A 529 23.07 30.62 1.82
C GLU A 529 23.13 31.21 3.24
N PRO A 530 22.08 31.00 4.06
CA PRO A 530 21.96 31.60 5.39
C PRO A 530 23.03 31.09 6.36
N GLU A 531 23.36 31.91 7.36
CA GLU A 531 24.30 31.52 8.41
C GLU A 531 23.77 30.39 9.29
N SER A 532 24.68 29.68 9.98
CA SER A 532 24.34 28.61 10.91
C SER A 532 23.33 29.08 11.96
N GLY A 533 22.20 28.39 12.08
CA GLY A 533 21.12 28.71 13.02
C GLY A 533 19.91 29.39 12.38
N VAL A 534 20.05 29.95 11.17
CA VAL A 534 18.89 30.40 10.38
C VAL A 534 18.18 29.19 9.78
N LYS A 535 16.89 29.02 10.10
CA LYS A 535 16.12 27.81 9.76
C LYS A 535 15.66 27.74 8.31
N TYR A 536 15.48 28.89 7.65
CA TYR A 536 14.82 28.97 6.35
C TYR A 536 15.60 29.87 5.38
N ASN A 537 15.64 29.46 4.12
CA ASN A 537 16.16 30.27 3.02
C ASN A 537 15.19 31.38 2.61
N GLY A 538 13.88 31.14 2.79
CA GLY A 538 12.86 32.16 2.57
C GLY A 538 11.53 31.85 3.24
N SER A 539 10.71 32.89 3.40
CA SER A 539 9.37 32.81 3.96
C SER A 539 8.40 33.60 3.07
N LEU A 540 7.38 32.91 2.56
CA LEU A 540 6.32 33.49 1.74
C LEU A 540 5.14 33.87 2.64
N SER A 541 4.79 35.16 2.67
CA SER A 541 3.56 35.62 3.32
C SER A 541 2.33 35.29 2.47
N LEU A 542 1.33 34.67 3.06
CA LEU A 542 0.05 34.36 2.40
C LEU A 542 -0.91 35.56 2.36
N LEU A 543 -0.58 36.64 3.09
CA LEU A 543 -1.37 37.86 3.15
C LEU A 543 -1.18 38.74 1.91
N ASN A 544 0.07 38.84 1.43
CA ASN A 544 0.44 39.73 0.32
C ASN A 544 1.36 39.09 -0.72
N TYR A 545 1.75 37.81 -0.52
CA TYR A 545 2.67 37.05 -1.36
C TYR A 545 4.08 37.62 -1.44
N ASP A 546 4.49 38.46 -0.50
CA ASP A 546 5.89 38.83 -0.36
C ASP A 546 6.72 37.62 0.05
N LEU A 547 7.86 37.43 -0.62
CA LEU A 547 8.82 36.38 -0.30
C LEU A 547 10.08 37.00 0.33
N ALA A 548 10.17 36.93 1.65
CA ALA A 548 11.39 37.29 2.37
C ALA A 548 12.47 36.24 2.10
N LEU A 549 13.66 36.66 1.68
CA LEU A 549 14.81 35.77 1.47
C LEU A 549 15.94 36.16 2.42
N GLU A 550 16.64 35.14 2.92
CA GLU A 550 17.75 35.24 3.86
C GLU A 550 19.06 34.77 3.21
N GLY A 551 20.21 35.26 3.68
CA GLY A 551 21.53 34.80 3.22
C GLY A 551 21.88 35.13 1.76
N VAL A 552 21.29 36.19 1.20
CA VAL A 552 21.56 36.66 -0.17
C VAL A 552 22.76 37.62 -0.17
N LYS A 553 23.96 37.09 -0.46
CA LYS A 553 25.21 37.86 -0.41
C LYS A 553 25.28 39.02 -1.42
N ASN A 554 24.81 38.78 -2.65
CA ASN A 554 24.72 39.79 -3.69
C ASN A 554 23.78 39.34 -4.80
N ILE A 555 23.27 40.32 -5.56
CA ILE A 555 22.42 40.12 -6.72
C ILE A 555 23.05 40.87 -7.89
N THR A 556 23.30 40.18 -8.99
CA THR A 556 23.77 40.85 -10.23
C THR A 556 22.56 41.24 -11.07
N LEU A 557 22.39 42.54 -11.32
CA LEU A 557 21.30 43.06 -12.16
C LEU A 557 21.73 43.17 -13.63
N SER A 558 22.97 43.59 -13.88
CA SER A 558 23.51 43.73 -15.25
C SER A 558 25.00 43.43 -15.27
N ARG A 559 25.41 42.40 -16.03
CA ARG A 559 26.84 42.11 -16.27
C ARG A 559 27.49 43.18 -17.14
N ALA A 560 26.77 43.68 -18.14
CA ALA A 560 27.29 44.67 -19.09
C ALA A 560 27.53 46.04 -18.44
N GLN A 561 26.62 46.46 -17.55
CA GLN A 561 26.75 47.73 -16.81
C GLN A 561 27.53 47.59 -15.50
N GLY A 562 27.86 46.35 -15.09
CA GLY A 562 28.52 46.09 -13.82
C GLY A 562 27.64 46.42 -12.61
N THR A 563 26.31 46.31 -12.75
CA THR A 563 25.36 46.67 -11.69
C THR A 563 25.09 45.48 -10.76
N LYS A 564 25.39 45.65 -9.48
CA LYS A 564 25.20 44.68 -8.41
C LYS A 564 24.56 45.32 -7.18
N VAL A 565 23.81 44.51 -6.44
CA VAL A 565 23.22 44.85 -5.16
C VAL A 565 23.83 43.95 -4.10
N PHE A 566 24.18 44.50 -2.94
CA PHE A 566 24.70 43.81 -1.77
C PHE A 566 23.77 44.12 -0.58
N PRO A 567 22.80 43.26 -0.28
CA PRO A 567 21.88 43.48 0.82
C PRO A 567 22.56 43.39 2.19
N ASP A 568 22.21 44.28 3.10
CA ASP A 568 22.63 44.17 4.50
C ASP A 568 22.02 42.93 5.13
N GLU A 569 22.81 42.25 5.97
CA GLU A 569 22.46 40.95 6.60
C GLU A 569 22.05 39.85 5.61
N GLY A 570 22.27 40.06 4.30
CA GLY A 570 21.79 39.17 3.25
C GLY A 570 20.27 39.09 3.12
N LYS A 571 19.52 40.10 3.58
CA LYS A 571 18.05 40.10 3.60
C LYS A 571 17.46 40.90 2.45
N ILE A 572 16.48 40.31 1.76
CA ILE A 572 15.65 41.02 0.78
C ILE A 572 14.18 40.61 0.90
N ILE A 573 13.28 41.44 0.38
CA ILE A 573 11.88 41.07 0.18
C ILE A 573 11.60 41.05 -1.32
N LEU A 574 11.50 39.84 -1.87
CA LEU A 574 11.08 39.64 -3.24
C LEU A 574 9.57 39.90 -3.36
N LYS A 575 9.22 40.72 -4.33
CA LYS A 575 7.86 41.14 -4.66
C LYS A 575 7.45 40.50 -5.99
N LYS A 576 6.22 40.81 -6.42
CA LYS A 576 5.69 40.39 -7.72
C LYS A 576 6.68 40.69 -8.86
N ASN A 577 6.77 39.76 -9.82
CA ASN A 577 7.52 39.93 -11.07
C ASN A 577 9.04 40.19 -10.91
N ARG A 578 9.70 39.61 -9.91
CA ARG A 578 11.14 39.79 -9.60
C ARG A 578 11.54 41.19 -9.13
N SER A 579 10.58 42.09 -8.91
CA SER A 579 10.86 43.31 -8.18
C SER A 579 11.23 42.97 -6.74
N PHE A 580 12.08 43.75 -6.08
CA PHE A 580 12.44 43.47 -4.69
C PHE A 580 12.83 44.74 -3.94
N THR A 581 12.66 44.71 -2.62
CA THR A 581 13.14 45.76 -1.71
C THR A 581 14.31 45.23 -0.88
N PHE A 582 15.23 46.12 -0.54
CA PHE A 582 16.42 45.78 0.22
C PHE A 582 17.01 47.03 0.89
N LYS A 583 17.79 46.78 1.94
CA LYS A 583 18.74 47.73 2.54
C LYS A 583 20.15 47.30 2.13
N GLY A 584 21.09 48.24 1.95
CA GLY A 584 22.50 47.91 1.74
C GLY A 584 23.17 48.70 0.63
N VAL A 585 24.07 48.08 -0.13
CA VAL A 585 24.91 48.75 -1.14
C VAL A 585 24.46 48.43 -2.56
N ILE A 586 24.36 49.46 -3.40
CA ILE A 586 24.27 49.37 -4.85
C ILE A 586 25.63 49.73 -5.44
N LEU A 587 26.20 48.83 -6.23
CA LEU A 587 27.36 49.10 -7.07
C LEU A 587 26.91 49.20 -8.52
N ALA A 588 27.14 50.36 -9.16
CA ALA A 588 26.84 50.58 -10.57
C ALA A 588 28.06 51.21 -11.26
N GLY A 589 28.85 50.37 -11.93
CA GLY A 589 30.08 50.81 -12.60
C GLY A 589 31.10 51.36 -11.60
N ARG A 590 31.26 52.69 -11.55
CA ARG A 590 32.18 53.40 -10.63
C ARG A 590 31.47 54.14 -9.50
N THR A 591 30.18 53.87 -9.32
CA THR A 591 29.37 54.51 -8.29
C THR A 591 28.94 53.45 -7.29
N GLU A 592 29.11 53.77 -6.01
CA GLU A 592 28.66 52.98 -4.88
C GLU A 592 27.66 53.84 -4.08
N VAL A 593 26.48 53.30 -3.81
CA VAL A 593 25.40 53.98 -3.08
C VAL A 593 24.98 53.09 -1.92
N TYR A 594 24.95 53.63 -0.71
CA TYR A 594 24.45 52.93 0.48
C TYR A 594 23.20 53.63 1.01
N GLY A 595 22.24 52.83 1.45
CA GLY A 595 20.98 53.34 1.96
C GLY A 595 20.19 52.32 2.76
N ASP A 596 19.28 52.85 3.58
CA ASP A 596 18.42 52.07 4.46
C ASP A 596 17.17 51.54 3.75
N GLU A 597 16.74 52.16 2.64
CA GLU A 597 15.57 51.70 1.87
C GLU A 597 15.78 51.88 0.35
N PHE A 598 15.85 50.76 -0.36
CA PHE A 598 15.91 50.70 -1.82
C PHE A 598 14.88 49.73 -2.40
N SER A 599 14.47 50.00 -3.64
CA SER A 599 13.68 49.05 -4.43
C SER A 599 14.19 48.90 -5.85
N PHE A 600 14.09 47.70 -6.40
CA PHE A 600 14.28 47.40 -7.80
C PHE A 600 12.93 47.07 -8.44
N ASP A 601 12.54 47.84 -9.46
CA ASP A 601 11.36 47.62 -10.30
C ASP A 601 11.80 46.90 -11.59
N TYR A 602 11.41 45.63 -11.75
CA TYR A 602 11.82 44.83 -12.91
C TYR A 602 11.16 45.30 -14.21
N ASP A 603 9.90 45.77 -14.17
CA ASP A 603 9.17 46.17 -15.38
C ASP A 603 9.76 47.43 -16.00
N LYS A 604 10.14 48.40 -15.15
CA LYS A 604 10.84 49.62 -15.58
C LYS A 604 12.35 49.44 -15.65
N PHE A 605 12.86 48.29 -15.21
CA PHE A 605 14.27 47.98 -15.05
C PHE A 605 15.03 49.11 -14.32
N ARG A 606 14.49 49.57 -13.18
CA ARG A 606 14.97 50.77 -12.46
C ARG A 606 15.23 50.48 -10.99
N LEU A 607 16.32 51.04 -10.47
CA LEU A 607 16.56 51.17 -9.02
C LEU A 607 15.98 52.49 -8.51
N ASN A 608 15.20 52.42 -7.43
CA ASN A 608 14.69 53.58 -6.72
C ASN A 608 15.48 53.75 -5.42
N LEU A 609 16.10 54.92 -5.29
CA LEU A 609 16.87 55.33 -4.13
C LEU A 609 15.93 56.08 -3.18
N ILE A 610 15.26 55.36 -2.27
CA ILE A 610 14.19 55.93 -1.41
C ILE A 610 14.83 56.65 -0.23
N GLU A 611 15.67 55.94 0.53
CA GLU A 611 16.46 56.51 1.62
C GLU A 611 17.95 56.23 1.38
N THR A 612 18.72 57.28 1.10
CA THR A 612 20.16 57.19 0.79
C THR A 612 20.98 57.86 1.87
N ASN A 613 21.97 57.14 2.39
CA ASN A 613 22.83 57.62 3.47
C ASN A 613 24.12 58.23 2.91
N TRP A 614 24.76 57.55 1.95
CA TRP A 614 25.97 58.08 1.29
C TRP A 614 26.16 57.56 -0.14
N ILE A 615 26.94 58.31 -0.91
CA ILE A 615 27.34 57.98 -2.29
C ILE A 615 28.85 58.14 -2.41
N ARG A 616 29.52 57.17 -3.03
CA ARG A 616 30.96 57.18 -3.31
C ARG A 616 31.20 57.01 -4.82
N PHE A 617 32.14 57.78 -5.35
CA PHE A 617 32.58 57.68 -6.74
C PHE A 617 34.04 57.22 -6.81
N PHE A 618 34.32 56.20 -7.62
CA PHE A 618 35.67 55.74 -7.92
C PHE A 618 36.23 56.51 -9.12
N VAL A 619 37.30 57.26 -8.91
CA VAL A 619 37.96 58.06 -9.95
C VAL A 619 39.24 57.35 -10.41
N LYS A 620 39.50 57.33 -11.73
CA LYS A 620 40.79 56.84 -12.24
C LYS A 620 41.90 57.78 -11.80
N ARG A 621 42.96 57.23 -11.18
CA ARG A 621 44.17 57.98 -10.87
C ARG A 621 44.80 58.49 -12.19
N LYS A 622 45.04 59.79 -12.31
CA LYS A 622 45.82 60.34 -13.44
C LYS A 622 47.22 59.71 -13.40
N GLU A 623 47.67 59.14 -14.52
CA GLU A 623 49.07 58.75 -14.69
C GLU A 623 49.92 60.02 -14.55
N LYS A 624 50.94 59.98 -13.67
CA LYS A 624 51.94 61.04 -13.62
C LYS A 624 52.72 60.97 -14.93
N HIS A 625 52.57 61.97 -15.79
CA HIS A 625 53.56 62.20 -16.83
C HIS A 625 54.90 62.50 -16.16
N THR A 626 55.80 61.53 -16.14
CA THR A 626 57.23 61.78 -15.92
C THR A 626 57.81 62.29 -17.22
N SER A 627 57.70 63.60 -17.44
CA SER A 627 58.57 64.35 -18.34
C SER A 627 59.40 65.28 -17.46
N GLY A 628 60.67 64.93 -17.32
CA GLY A 628 61.73 65.65 -16.62
C GLY A 628 63.03 64.97 -16.97
#